data_AF-A0A943URB5-F1
#
_entry.id   AF-A0A943URB5-F1
#
_cell.length_a   1.000
_cell.length_b   1.000
_cell.length_c   1.000
_cell.angle_alpha   90.00
_cell.angle_beta   90.00
_cell.angle_gamma   90.00
#
_symmetry.space_group_name_H-M   'P 1'
#
loop_
_entity.id
_entity.type
_entity.pdbx_description
1 polymer ?
#
loop_
_entity_poly.entity_id
_entity_poly.type
_entity_poly.pdbx_seq_one_letter_code
_entity_poly.pdbx_strand_id
1 'polypeptide(L)' 'MEKKINYEAALSELEEIVNKMENDEFDIDQLSVNLKRAQTLIKLCRDKLTKTDAEIKKLLGEEKE' A
#
# COMPACT_ATOMS: atom_id res chain seq x y z
N MET A 1 8.95 -15.07 -12.90
CA MET A 1 9.00 -14.61 -11.49
C MET A 1 7.83 -13.66 -11.30
N GLU A 2 6.76 -14.14 -10.70
CA GLU A 2 5.58 -13.33 -10.39
C GLU A 2 5.98 -12.27 -9.36
N LYS A 3 6.10 -11.02 -9.80
CA LYS A 3 6.34 -9.88 -8.89
C LYS A 3 5.09 -9.69 -8.04
N LYS A 4 4.97 -10.48 -6.96
CA LYS A 4 4.11 -10.12 -5.83
C LYS A 4 4.60 -8.75 -5.38
N ILE A 5 3.79 -7.71 -5.62
CA ILE A 5 4.10 -6.38 -5.12
C ILE A 5 4.20 -6.50 -3.60
N ASN A 6 5.43 -6.40 -3.09
CA ASN A 6 5.71 -6.44 -1.66
C ASN A 6 5.25 -5.11 -1.03
N TYR A 7 4.97 -5.15 0.28
CA TYR A 7 4.51 -3.96 1.00
C TYR A 7 5.47 -2.79 0.79
N GLU A 8 6.78 -3.04 0.85
CA GLU A 8 7.83 -2.07 0.52
C GLU A 8 7.72 -1.51 -0.90
N ALA A 9 7.48 -2.36 -1.90
CA ALA A 9 7.35 -1.88 -3.28
C ALA A 9 6.11 -0.99 -3.46
N ALA A 10 5.00 -1.34 -2.79
CA ALA A 10 3.81 -0.51 -2.79
C ALA A 10 4.01 0.81 -2.06
N LEU A 11 4.78 0.81 -0.96
CA LEU A 11 5.12 2.01 -0.21
C LEU A 11 6.05 2.92 -1.01
N SER A 12 7.06 2.36 -1.66
CA SER A 12 8.01 3.10 -2.50
C SER A 12 7.32 3.73 -3.72
N GLU A 13 6.39 3.02 -4.38
CA GLU A 13 5.57 3.62 -5.45
C GLU A 13 4.68 4.76 -4.90
N LEU A 14 4.18 4.64 -3.66
CA LEU A 14 3.41 5.70 -3.01
C LEU A 14 4.26 6.95 -2.74
N GLU A 15 5.46 6.77 -2.22
CA GLU A 15 6.41 7.86 -1.96
C GLU A 15 6.80 8.56 -3.27
N GLU A 16 7.04 7.82 -4.35
CA GLU A 16 7.31 8.41 -5.66
C GLU A 16 6.13 9.25 -6.17
N ILE A 17 4.90 8.75 -6.00
CA ILE A 17 3.69 9.49 -6.39
C ILE A 17 3.59 10.79 -5.59
N VAL A 18 3.75 10.74 -4.27
CA VAL A 18 3.67 11.92 -3.39
C VAL A 18 4.76 12.92 -3.75
N ASN A 19 6.00 12.46 -3.94
CA ASN A 19 7.13 13.33 -4.28
C ASN A 19 6.91 14.05 -5.62
N LYS A 20 6.41 13.34 -6.64
CA LYS A 20 6.05 13.97 -7.92
C LYS A 20 4.86 14.94 -7.80
N MET A 21 3.90 14.66 -6.92
CA MET A 21 2.80 15.59 -6.62
C MET A 21 3.31 16.86 -5.94
N GLU A 22 4.26 16.75 -5.01
CA GLU A 22 4.85 17.89 -4.30
C GLU A 22 5.75 18.76 -5.19
N ASN A 23 6.36 18.18 -6.23
CA ASN A 23 7.18 18.92 -7.19
C ASN A 23 6.36 19.61 -8.30
N ASP A 24 5.03 19.60 -8.22
CA ASP A 24 4.12 20.20 -9.21
C ASP A 24 4.36 19.66 -10.65
N GLU A 25 4.97 18.47 -10.78
CA GLU A 25 5.28 17.86 -12.07
C GLU A 25 4.05 17.21 -12.74
N PHE A 26 2.88 17.25 -12.09
CA PHE A 26 1.67 16.63 -12.60
C PHE A 26 0.65 17.65 -13.11
N ASP A 27 0.27 17.46 -14.36
CA ASP A 27 -0.92 18.07 -14.92
C ASP A 27 -2.20 17.59 -14.20
N ILE A 28 -3.29 18.36 -14.26
CA ILE A 28 -4.51 18.11 -13.48
C ILE A 28 -5.11 16.71 -13.74
N ASP A 29 -4.95 16.23 -14.97
CA ASP A 29 -5.37 14.88 -15.39
C ASP A 29 -4.47 13.79 -14.78
N GLN A 30 -3.16 14.06 -14.70
CA GLN A 30 -2.20 13.13 -14.11
C GLN A 30 -2.38 13.03 -12.60
N LEU A 31 -2.71 14.12 -11.90
CA LEU A 31 -3.04 14.08 -10.47
C LEU A 31 -4.17 13.08 -10.19
N SER A 32 -5.23 13.09 -11.00
CA SER A 32 -6.37 12.19 -10.84
C SER A 32 -6.00 10.71 -11.03
N VAL A 33 -5.13 10.42 -12.00
CA VAL A 33 -4.64 9.06 -12.27
C VAL A 33 -3.73 8.56 -11.15
N ASN A 34 -2.78 9.39 -10.73
CA ASN A 34 -1.84 9.07 -9.66
C ASN A 34 -2.55 8.90 -8.31
N LEU A 35 -3.56 9.72 -8.02
CA LEU A 35 -4.36 9.58 -6.80
C LEU A 35 -5.14 8.25 -6.76
N LYS A 36 -5.73 7.82 -7.88
CA LYS A 36 -6.37 6.49 -8.00
C LYS A 36 -5.37 5.36 -7.79
N ARG A 37 -4.16 5.51 -8.32
CA ARG A 37 -3.06 4.55 -8.12
C ARG A 37 -2.67 4.47 -6.65
N ALA A 38 -2.43 5.61 -6.00
CA ALA A 38 -2.10 5.69 -4.58
C ALA A 38 -3.20 5.06 -3.70
N GLN A 39 -4.48 5.33 -3.97
CA GLN A 39 -5.58 4.67 -3.25
C GLN A 39 -5.55 3.15 -3.39
N THR A 40 -5.24 2.65 -4.58
CA THR A 40 -5.14 1.20 -4.84
C THR A 40 -4.01 0.58 -4.01
N LEU A 41 -2.84 1.23 -3.98
CA LEU A 41 -1.68 0.80 -3.22
C LEU A 41 -1.96 0.80 -1.71
N ILE A 42 -2.57 1.88 -1.19
CA ILE A 42 -2.98 1.97 0.23
C ILE A 42 -3.92 0.82 0.59
N LYS A 43 -4.89 0.52 -0.26
CA LYS A 43 -5.85 -0.57 -0.03
C LYS A 43 -5.13 -1.93 0.01
N LEU A 44 -4.16 -2.14 -0.88
CA LEU A 44 -3.32 -3.33 -0.93
C LEU A 44 -2.46 -3.49 0.35
N CYS A 45 -1.82 -2.41 0.78
CA CYS A 45 -1.04 -2.35 2.02
C CYS A 45 -1.89 -2.67 3.24
N ARG A 46 -3.10 -2.10 3.31
CA ARG A 46 -4.05 -2.35 4.40
C ARG A 46 -4.58 -3.79 4.41
N ASP A 47 -4.85 -4.38 3.25
CA ASP A 47 -5.26 -5.78 3.14
C ASP A 47 -4.15 -6.72 3.65
N LYS A 48 -2.90 -6.46 3.26
CA LYS A 48 -1.73 -7.18 3.76
C LYS A 48 -1.59 -7.05 5.27
N LEU A 49 -1.64 -5.83 5.81
CA LEU A 49 -1.58 -5.60 7.26
C LEU A 49 -2.69 -6.34 7.99
N THR A 50 -3.92 -6.30 7.46
CA THR A 50 -5.08 -6.96 8.08
C THR A 50 -4.94 -8.48 8.06
N LYS A 51 -4.46 -9.06 6.94
CA LYS A 51 -4.15 -10.49 6.87
C LYS A 51 -3.06 -10.89 7.84
N THR A 52 -1.96 -10.14 7.87
CA THR A 52 -0.85 -10.40 8.79
C THR A 52 -1.30 -10.27 10.25
N ASP A 53 -2.09 -9.26 10.59
CA ASP A 53 -2.66 -9.06 11.93
C ASP A 53 -3.59 -10.21 12.32
N ALA A 54 -4.44 -10.68 11.40
CA ALA A 54 -5.30 -11.83 11.63
C ALA A 54 -4.50 -13.13 11.84
N GLU A 55 -3.44 -13.36 11.08
CA GLU A 55 -2.54 -14.50 11.25
C GLU A 55 -1.79 -14.42 12.59
N ILE A 56 -1.25 -13.25 12.95
CA ILE A 56 -0.61 -13.00 14.25
C ILE A 56 -1.61 -13.25 15.38
N LYS A 57 -2.83 -12.75 15.27
CA LYS A 57 -3.88 -12.93 16.28
C LYS A 57 -4.34 -14.38 16.38
N LYS A 58 -4.27 -15.14 15.30
CA LYS A 58 -4.53 -16.59 15.31
C LYS A 58 -3.39 -17.34 16.01
N LEU A 59 -2.14 -16.99 15.73
CA LEU A 59 -0.95 -17.57 16.37
C LEU A 59 -0.89 -17.25 17.87
N LEU A 60 -1.18 -16.00 18.25
CA LEU A 60 -1.21 -15.54 19.65
C LEU A 60 -2.53 -15.91 20.36
N GLY A 61 -3.55 -16.30 19.60
CA GLY A 61 -4.90 -16.59 20.09
C GLY A 61 -5.08 -18.02 20.61
N GLU A 62 -4.07 -18.88 20.47
CA GLU A 62 -4.05 -20.22 21.09
C GLU A 62 -3.61 -20.22 22.57
N GLU A 63 -3.36 -19.05 23.18
CA GLU A 63 -2.98 -18.92 24.60
C GLU A 63 -4.06 -18.30 25.52
N LYS A 64 -5.35 -18.46 25.20
CA LYS A 64 -6.42 -18.15 26.17
C LYS A 64 -7.25 -19.38 26.52
N GLU A 65 -6.72 -20.12 27.48
CA GLU A 65 -7.49 -20.93 28.44
C GLU A 65 -8.17 -20.02 29.48
#